data_AF-A0A6G0HHD8-F1
#
_entry.id   AF-A0A6G0HHD8-F1
#
_cell.length_a   1.000
_cell.length_b   1.000
_cell.length_c   1.000
_cell.angle_alpha   90.00
_cell.angle_beta   90.00
_cell.angle_gamma   90.00
#
_symmetry.space_group_name_H-M   'P 1'
#
loop_
_entity.id
_entity.type
_entity.pdbx_description
1 polymer ?
#
loop_
_entity_poly.entity_id
_entity_poly.type
_entity_poly.pdbx_seq_one_letter_code
_entity_poly.pdbx_strand_id
1 'polypeptide(L)'
;MLADKLLGAKAQRNPEGLIPWTKFCKSANEKAFPFWLWIEGILDVIKRHLLSLWNDGSIMGFISKEREKALLSDKCPGTFLLRFSESSREGAITFTWIEHDVHDKPVFHSVEPYTKKELTAVSLPDIIRTYKVMAAENIPENPLRFLYPNIPKDKAFGKYYPKPSEAAEPMDVENPERTGYMKTELISVSEV
;
A
#
# COMPACT_ATOMS: atom_id res chain seq x y z
N MET A 1 16.39 -8.94 1.45
CA MET A 1 15.94 -7.55 1.70
C MET A 1 16.36 -7.08 3.09
N LEU A 2 15.76 -7.57 4.19
CA LEU A 2 16.12 -7.08 5.54
C LEU A 2 17.59 -7.29 5.90
N ALA A 3 18.14 -8.48 5.62
CA ALA A 3 19.57 -8.75 5.78
C ALA A 3 20.43 -7.81 4.92
N ASP A 4 20.05 -7.61 3.66
CA ASP A 4 20.72 -6.70 2.74
C ASP A 4 20.67 -5.24 3.23
N LYS A 5 19.61 -4.84 3.95
CA LYS A 5 19.47 -3.50 4.55
C LYS A 5 20.38 -3.30 5.76
N LEU A 6 20.62 -4.34 6.57
CA LEU A 6 21.49 -4.28 7.75
C LEU A 6 22.98 -4.45 7.42
N LEU A 7 23.29 -5.40 6.54
CA LEU A 7 24.65 -5.84 6.25
C LEU A 7 25.17 -5.31 4.91
N GLY A 8 24.30 -4.74 4.07
CA GLY A 8 24.62 -4.29 2.72
C GLY A 8 24.65 -5.43 1.70
N ALA A 9 24.55 -5.10 0.41
CA ALA A 9 24.60 -6.08 -0.68
C ALA A 9 25.91 -6.91 -0.71
N LYS A 10 26.99 -6.38 -0.12
CA LYS A 10 28.29 -7.06 -0.02
C LYS A 10 28.28 -8.25 0.95
N ALA A 11 27.30 -8.34 1.83
CA ALA A 11 27.19 -9.45 2.78
C ALA A 11 26.68 -10.74 2.14
N GLN A 12 26.30 -10.73 0.86
CA GLN A 12 25.89 -11.90 0.07
C GLN A 12 24.86 -12.79 0.76
N ARG A 13 23.99 -12.22 1.61
CA ARG A 13 23.05 -12.96 2.45
C ARG A 13 23.71 -14.09 3.25
N ASN A 14 24.94 -13.87 3.70
CA ASN A 14 25.65 -14.81 4.56
C ASN A 14 24.80 -15.09 5.81
N PRO A 15 24.36 -16.35 6.03
CA PRO A 15 23.55 -16.70 7.21
C PRO A 15 24.32 -16.50 8.52
N GLU A 16 25.66 -16.57 8.49
CA GLU A 16 26.55 -16.36 9.65
C GLU A 16 26.99 -14.90 9.82
N GLY A 17 26.37 -13.96 9.09
CA GLY A 17 26.71 -12.54 9.15
C GLY A 17 26.37 -11.93 10.52
N LEU A 18 27.39 -11.51 11.27
CA LEU A 18 27.19 -10.84 12.56
C LEU A 18 26.59 -9.44 12.37
N ILE A 19 25.54 -9.12 13.12
CA ILE A 19 24.90 -7.80 13.15
C ILE A 19 25.35 -7.07 14.42
N PRO A 20 26.17 -6.01 14.31
CA PRO A 20 26.54 -5.21 15.47
C PRO A 20 25.31 -4.56 16.12
N TRP A 21 25.23 -4.56 17.45
CA TRP A 21 24.16 -3.89 18.21
C TRP A 21 23.96 -2.43 17.80
N THR A 22 25.06 -1.74 17.50
CA THR A 22 25.07 -0.35 17.01
C THR A 22 24.34 -0.20 15.67
N LYS A 23 24.41 -1.17 14.76
CA LYS A 23 23.66 -1.15 13.50
C LYS A 23 22.18 -1.51 13.68
N PHE A 24 21.88 -2.35 14.67
CA PHE A 24 20.52 -2.81 14.92
C PHE A 24 19.66 -1.77 15.66
N CYS A 25 20.18 -1.21 16.76
CA CYS A 25 19.40 -0.39 17.68
C CYS A 25 19.92 1.04 17.89
N LYS A 26 21.15 1.37 17.47
CA LYS A 26 21.66 2.75 17.56
C LYS A 26 21.58 3.41 16.19
N SER A 27 21.31 4.71 16.17
CA SER A 27 21.39 5.43 14.91
C SER A 27 22.86 5.67 14.56
N ALA A 28 23.25 5.30 13.34
CA ALA A 28 24.59 5.60 12.82
C ALA A 28 24.72 7.06 12.34
N ASN A 29 23.61 7.79 12.21
CA ASN A 29 23.57 9.15 11.66
C ASN A 29 22.40 9.93 12.27
N GLU A 30 22.60 11.16 12.77
CA GLU A 30 21.57 11.92 13.49
C GLU A 30 20.28 12.18 12.67
N LYS A 31 20.37 12.13 11.34
CA LYS A 31 19.23 12.26 10.42
C LYS A 31 18.50 10.96 10.11
N ALA A 32 19.03 9.80 10.52
CA ALA A 32 18.45 8.49 10.27
C ALA A 32 17.89 7.89 11.57
N PHE A 33 16.86 7.05 11.45
CA PHE A 33 16.35 6.27 12.57
C PHE A 33 17.01 4.87 12.61
N PRO A 34 17.17 4.27 13.79
CA PRO A 34 17.66 2.89 13.94
C PRO A 34 16.80 1.88 13.18
N PHE A 35 17.44 0.81 12.70
CA PHE A 35 16.74 -0.29 12.02
C PHE A 35 15.62 -0.88 12.89
N TRP A 36 15.86 -1.08 14.18
CA TRP A 36 14.85 -1.62 15.08
C TRP A 36 13.61 -0.74 15.21
N LEU A 37 13.79 0.59 15.38
CA LEU A 37 12.66 1.52 15.50
C LEU A 37 11.81 1.57 14.22
N TRP A 38 12.45 1.40 13.05
CA TRP A 38 11.74 1.27 11.78
C TRP A 38 10.85 0.01 11.74
N ILE A 39 11.40 -1.13 12.14
CA ILE A 39 10.66 -2.40 12.22
C ILE A 39 9.52 -2.27 13.23
N GLU A 40 9.76 -1.67 14.38
CA GLU A 40 8.74 -1.40 15.39
C GLU A 40 7.60 -0.54 14.82
N GLY A 41 7.92 0.54 14.10
CA GLY A 41 6.91 1.36 13.41
C GLY A 41 6.07 0.56 12.41
N ILE A 42 6.72 -0.27 11.59
CA ILE A 42 6.01 -1.18 10.68
C ILE A 42 5.09 -2.16 11.44
N LEU A 43 5.58 -2.74 12.54
CA LEU A 43 4.80 -3.66 13.36
C LEU A 43 3.58 -2.97 13.99
N ASP A 44 3.70 -1.71 14.42
CA ASP A 44 2.56 -0.93 14.94
C ASP A 44 1.51 -0.69 13.84
N VAL A 45 1.94 -0.32 12.62
CA VAL A 45 1.04 -0.15 11.46
C VAL A 45 0.34 -1.46 11.10
N ILE A 46 1.07 -2.58 11.07
CA ILE A 46 0.48 -3.90 10.81
C ILE A 46 -0.59 -4.21 11.87
N LYS A 47 -0.23 -4.14 13.15
CA LYS A 47 -1.13 -4.52 14.25
C LYS A 47 -2.41 -3.70 14.26
N ARG A 48 -2.34 -2.41 13.94
CA ARG A 48 -3.48 -1.49 14.06
C ARG A 48 -4.34 -1.42 12.80
N HIS A 49 -3.73 -1.48 11.61
CA HIS A 49 -4.44 -1.14 10.36
C HIS A 49 -4.40 -2.26 9.31
N LEU A 50 -3.41 -3.15 9.34
CA LEU A 50 -3.15 -4.08 8.23
C LEU A 50 -3.17 -5.55 8.63
N LEU A 51 -3.56 -5.88 9.87
CA LEU A 51 -3.41 -7.22 10.44
C LEU A 51 -4.05 -8.31 9.56
N SER A 52 -5.29 -8.10 9.14
CA SER A 52 -6.00 -9.05 8.29
C SER A 52 -5.35 -9.18 6.91
N LEU A 53 -4.95 -8.06 6.30
CA LEU A 53 -4.28 -8.05 4.99
C LEU A 53 -2.91 -8.73 5.02
N TRP A 54 -2.19 -8.57 6.14
CA TRP A 54 -0.91 -9.21 6.38
C TRP A 54 -1.08 -10.73 6.54
N ASN A 55 -2.04 -11.16 7.35
CA ASN A 55 -2.31 -12.58 7.60
C ASN A 55 -2.79 -13.31 6.33
N ASP A 56 -3.53 -12.61 5.47
CA ASP A 56 -4.02 -13.14 4.19
C ASP A 56 -2.95 -13.14 3.09
N GLY A 57 -1.73 -12.67 3.38
CA GLY A 57 -0.62 -12.67 2.43
C GLY A 57 -0.75 -11.63 1.31
N SER A 58 -1.65 -10.66 1.45
CA SER A 58 -1.86 -9.62 0.44
C SER A 58 -0.74 -8.57 0.38
N ILE A 59 0.10 -8.51 1.43
CA ILE A 59 1.20 -7.55 1.56
C ILE A 59 2.52 -8.28 1.41
N MET A 60 3.33 -7.92 0.40
CA MET A 60 4.68 -8.46 0.28
C MET A 60 5.63 -7.82 1.32
N GLY A 61 5.40 -6.56 1.66
CA GLY A 61 6.03 -5.90 2.80
C GLY A 61 7.49 -5.53 2.56
N PHE A 62 8.41 -6.46 2.80
CA PHE A 62 9.85 -6.21 2.77
C PHE A 62 10.48 -6.56 1.41
N ILE A 63 10.41 -5.61 0.48
CA ILE A 63 11.03 -5.72 -0.84
C ILE A 63 11.72 -4.40 -1.21
N SER A 64 12.89 -4.47 -1.85
CA SER A 64 13.58 -3.26 -2.33
C SER A 64 12.91 -2.75 -3.61
N LYS A 65 13.06 -1.46 -3.90
CA LYS A 65 12.50 -0.83 -5.11
C LYS A 65 12.95 -1.54 -6.40
N GLU A 66 14.21 -1.97 -6.44
CA GLU A 66 14.78 -2.64 -7.61
C GLU A 66 14.14 -4.02 -7.82
N ARG A 67 13.98 -4.80 -6.73
CA ARG A 67 13.37 -6.11 -6.81
C ARG A 67 11.87 -6.03 -7.10
N GLU A 68 11.18 -5.04 -6.52
CA GLU A 68 9.77 -4.76 -6.80
C GLU A 68 9.56 -4.52 -8.31
N LYS A 69 10.35 -3.63 -8.92
CA LYS A 69 10.28 -3.38 -10.37
C LYS A 69 10.58 -4.63 -11.19
N ALA A 70 11.57 -5.42 -10.80
CA ALA A 70 11.90 -6.68 -11.49
C ALA A 70 10.79 -7.74 -11.38
N LEU A 71 10.01 -7.75 -10.31
CA LEU A 71 8.86 -8.66 -10.17
C LEU A 71 7.63 -8.19 -10.95
N LEU A 72 7.50 -6.87 -11.16
CA LEU A 72 6.39 -6.29 -11.90
C LEU A 72 6.66 -6.21 -13.41
N SER A 73 7.93 -6.15 -13.84
CA SER A 73 8.31 -5.92 -15.24
C SER A 73 7.79 -6.96 -16.25
N ASP A 74 7.46 -8.16 -15.79
CA ASP A 74 6.94 -9.27 -16.61
C ASP A 74 5.43 -9.50 -16.39
N LYS A 75 4.73 -8.55 -15.77
CA LYS A 75 3.30 -8.66 -15.42
C LYS A 75 2.42 -7.78 -16.29
N CYS A 76 1.15 -8.15 -16.36
CA CYS A 76 0.15 -7.39 -17.11
C CYS A 76 -0.02 -5.97 -16.52
N PRO A 77 -0.29 -4.95 -17.36
CA PRO A 77 -0.63 -3.61 -16.91
C PRO A 77 -1.74 -3.60 -15.85
N GLY A 78 -1.55 -2.76 -14.83
CA GLY A 78 -2.41 -2.67 -13.65
C GLY A 78 -2.13 -3.73 -12.58
N THR A 79 -1.09 -4.55 -12.74
CA THR A 79 -0.58 -5.39 -11.65
C THR A 79 0.13 -4.51 -10.63
N PHE A 80 -0.20 -4.67 -9.35
CA PHE A 80 0.36 -3.88 -8.26
C PHE A 80 0.87 -4.74 -7.11
N LEU A 81 1.76 -4.14 -6.33
CA LEU A 81 2.45 -4.76 -5.21
C LEU A 81 2.45 -3.82 -4.00
N LEU A 82 2.16 -4.37 -2.82
CA LEU A 82 2.17 -3.64 -1.55
C LEU A 82 3.47 -3.86 -0.78
N ARG A 83 4.14 -2.76 -0.40
CA ARG A 83 5.39 -2.79 0.38
C ARG A 83 5.44 -1.73 1.46
N PHE A 84 6.25 -1.97 2.48
CA PHE A 84 6.49 -0.98 3.52
C PHE A 84 7.47 0.09 3.03
N SER A 85 7.26 1.32 3.48
CA SER A 85 8.19 2.42 3.25
C SER A 85 9.48 2.18 4.01
N GLU A 86 10.60 2.29 3.29
CA GLU A 86 11.94 2.20 3.87
C GLU A 86 12.42 3.51 4.53
N SER A 87 11.70 4.61 4.30
CA SER A 87 12.07 5.97 4.73
C SER A 87 11.15 6.55 5.81
N SER A 88 10.07 5.87 6.18
CA SER A 88 9.16 6.32 7.25
C SER A 88 9.55 5.72 8.60
N ARG A 89 9.89 6.57 9.58
CA ARG A 89 10.21 6.14 10.95
C ARG A 89 9.04 5.46 11.63
N GLU A 90 7.83 5.99 11.45
CA GLU A 90 6.61 5.53 12.13
C GLU A 90 5.94 4.36 11.41
N GLY A 91 6.58 3.83 10.36
CA GLY A 91 5.96 2.87 9.46
C GLY A 91 5.01 3.56 8.49
N ALA A 92 5.01 3.09 7.24
CA ALA A 92 4.05 3.48 6.23
C ALA A 92 3.97 2.38 5.19
N ILE A 93 2.84 2.30 4.47
CA ILE A 93 2.64 1.36 3.36
C ILE A 93 2.47 2.13 2.05
N THR A 94 3.05 1.63 0.99
CA THR A 94 2.89 2.16 -0.37
C THR A 94 2.58 0.99 -1.29
N PHE A 95 2.00 1.30 -2.45
CA PHE A 95 1.92 0.35 -3.55
C PHE A 95 2.61 0.92 -4.79
N THR A 96 3.10 -0.01 -5.60
CA THR A 96 3.63 0.27 -6.93
C THR A 96 2.86 -0.55 -7.93
N TRP A 97 2.50 0.05 -9.06
CA TRP A 97 1.88 -0.66 -10.18
C TRP A 97 2.67 -0.45 -11.47
N ILE A 98 2.47 -1.38 -12.41
CA ILE A 98 3.04 -1.33 -13.75
C ILE A 98 1.99 -0.89 -14.76
N GLU A 99 2.38 0.00 -15.66
CA GLU A 99 1.67 0.33 -16.89
C GLU A 99 2.62 0.19 -18.07
N HIS A 100 2.09 0.13 -19.29
CA HIS A 100 2.90 0.14 -20.50
C HIS A 100 2.71 1.48 -21.22
N ASP A 101 3.81 2.09 -21.64
CA ASP A 101 3.75 3.29 -22.46
C ASP A 101 3.27 2.98 -23.90
N VAL A 102 3.18 4.02 -24.73
CA VAL A 102 2.79 3.91 -26.15
C VAL A 102 3.72 3.01 -26.98
N HIS A 103 4.91 2.66 -26.47
CA HIS A 103 5.88 1.78 -27.10
C HIS A 103 5.97 0.40 -26.42
N ASP A 104 4.97 0.04 -25.60
CA ASP A 104 4.90 -1.21 -24.83
C ASP A 104 6.06 -1.37 -23.82
N LYS A 105 6.65 -0.25 -23.36
CA LYS A 105 7.70 -0.27 -22.33
C LYS A 105 7.09 -0.19 -20.93
N PRO A 106 7.61 -0.97 -19.97
CA PRO A 106 7.11 -0.97 -18.60
C PRO A 106 7.44 0.34 -17.88
N VAL A 107 6.39 1.04 -17.42
CA VAL A 107 6.44 2.23 -16.57
C VAL A 107 5.94 1.85 -15.18
N PHE A 108 6.65 2.29 -14.15
CA PHE A 108 6.31 1.97 -12.76
C PHE A 108 5.94 3.24 -12.01
N HIS A 109 4.77 3.22 -11.39
CA HIS A 109 4.28 4.32 -10.57
C HIS A 109 4.18 3.87 -9.13
N SER A 110 4.68 4.67 -8.19
CA SER A 110 4.56 4.43 -6.76
C SER A 110 3.87 5.62 -6.12
N VAL A 111 2.88 5.35 -5.26
CA VAL A 111 2.25 6.40 -4.46
C VAL A 111 3.12 6.83 -3.29
N GLU A 112 2.89 8.05 -2.81
CA GLU A 112 3.42 8.47 -1.51
C GLU A 112 2.99 7.50 -0.41
N PRO A 113 3.87 7.13 0.53
CA PRO A 113 3.53 6.14 1.53
C PRO A 113 2.46 6.62 2.51
N TYR A 114 1.41 5.83 2.66
CA TYR A 114 0.36 6.03 3.65
C TYR A 114 0.87 5.69 5.06
N THR A 115 0.93 6.71 5.88
CA THR A 115 1.22 6.66 7.30
C THR A 115 0.00 6.22 8.11
N LYS A 116 0.22 5.98 9.39
CA LYS A 116 -0.85 5.71 10.37
C LYS A 116 -1.98 6.74 10.33
N LYS A 117 -1.65 8.03 10.12
CA LYS A 117 -2.63 9.12 10.08
C LYS A 117 -3.64 8.91 8.93
N GLU A 118 -3.15 8.60 7.75
CA GLU A 118 -4.00 8.37 6.57
C GLU A 118 -4.78 7.05 6.71
N LEU A 119 -4.12 5.99 7.19
CA LEU A 119 -4.76 4.69 7.43
C LEU A 119 -5.80 4.69 8.55
N THR A 120 -5.81 5.73 9.40
CA THR A 120 -6.87 5.95 10.39
C THR A 120 -8.08 6.64 9.75
N ALA A 121 -7.86 7.50 8.75
CA ALA A 121 -8.93 8.22 8.06
C ALA A 121 -9.63 7.33 7.01
N VAL A 122 -8.87 6.53 6.26
CA VAL A 122 -9.38 5.64 5.21
C VAL A 122 -8.66 4.30 5.28
N SER A 123 -9.40 3.20 5.22
CA SER A 123 -8.80 1.87 5.25
C SER A 123 -7.99 1.60 3.97
N LEU A 124 -6.91 0.82 4.06
CA LEU A 124 -6.12 0.47 2.87
C LEU A 124 -6.93 -0.24 1.76
N PRO A 125 -7.86 -1.16 2.07
CA PRO A 125 -8.74 -1.74 1.05
C PRO A 125 -9.59 -0.70 0.33
N ASP A 126 -10.13 0.29 1.05
CA ASP A 126 -10.93 1.36 0.46
C ASP A 126 -10.07 2.31 -0.38
N ILE A 127 -8.84 2.60 0.06
CA ILE A 127 -7.85 3.33 -0.74
C ILE A 127 -7.62 2.58 -2.06
N ILE A 128 -7.30 1.29 -2.02
CA ILE A 128 -7.03 0.48 -3.23
C ILE A 128 -8.25 0.39 -4.15
N ARG A 129 -9.46 0.31 -3.58
CA ARG A 129 -10.72 0.25 -4.33
C ARG A 129 -11.03 1.56 -5.05
N THR A 130 -10.85 2.68 -4.37
CA THR A 130 -11.27 4.01 -4.85
C THR A 130 -10.14 4.82 -5.46
N TYR A 131 -8.92 4.29 -5.44
CA TYR A 131 -7.75 4.95 -6.04
C TYR A 131 -8.01 5.29 -7.50
N LYS A 132 -7.76 6.55 -7.84
CA LYS A 132 -7.99 7.09 -9.17
C LYS A 132 -6.78 7.89 -9.62
N VAL A 133 -6.42 7.72 -10.88
CA VAL A 133 -5.42 8.56 -11.54
C VAL A 133 -6.14 9.46 -12.52
N MET A 134 -5.84 10.76 -12.47
CA MET A 134 -6.37 11.71 -13.44
C MET A 134 -5.63 11.52 -14.77
N ALA A 135 -6.29 10.91 -15.75
CA ALA A 135 -5.75 10.75 -17.10
C ALA A 135 -5.94 12.03 -17.95
N ALA A 136 -5.18 12.16 -19.04
CA ALA A 136 -5.20 13.31 -19.94
C ALA A 136 -6.58 13.66 -20.52
N GLU A 137 -7.54 12.72 -20.50
CA GLU A 137 -8.93 12.93 -20.96
C GLU A 137 -9.91 13.33 -19.83
N ASN A 138 -9.42 13.69 -18.63
CA ASN A 138 -10.22 14.06 -17.44
C ASN A 138 -11.17 12.96 -16.93
N ILE A 139 -10.98 11.70 -17.34
CA ILE A 139 -11.73 10.55 -16.80
C ILE A 139 -10.87 9.88 -15.74
N PRO A 140 -11.26 9.88 -14.45
CA PRO A 140 -10.50 9.24 -13.40
C PRO A 140 -10.65 7.72 -13.49
N GLU A 141 -9.57 7.02 -13.86
CA GLU A 141 -9.55 5.56 -13.92
C GLU A 141 -8.80 4.95 -12.74
N ASN A 142 -9.19 3.75 -12.32
CA ASN A 142 -8.44 3.00 -11.31
C ASN A 142 -7.39 2.13 -12.03
N PRO A 143 -6.08 2.45 -11.89
CA PRO A 143 -5.04 1.68 -12.56
C PRO A 143 -4.83 0.30 -11.92
N LEU A 144 -5.30 0.08 -10.69
CA LEU A 144 -5.08 -1.14 -9.92
C LEU A 144 -6.11 -2.21 -10.31
N ARG A 145 -5.62 -3.28 -10.96
CA ARG A 145 -6.44 -4.38 -11.48
C ARG A 145 -6.11 -5.72 -10.83
N PHE A 146 -4.82 -6.03 -10.68
CA PHE A 146 -4.35 -7.32 -10.16
C PHE A 146 -3.36 -7.12 -9.03
N LEU A 147 -3.58 -7.78 -7.90
CA LEU A 147 -2.55 -7.95 -6.89
C LEU A 147 -1.53 -8.98 -7.38
N TYR A 148 -0.25 -8.68 -7.24
CA TYR A 148 0.83 -9.58 -7.59
C TYR A 148 0.66 -10.97 -6.91
N PRO A 149 0.88 -12.09 -7.63
CA PRO A 149 1.37 -12.15 -9.01
C PRO A 149 0.28 -12.06 -10.09
N ASN A 150 -0.96 -12.49 -9.82
CA ASN A 150 -2.06 -12.46 -10.79
C ASN A 150 -3.42 -12.71 -10.09
N ILE A 151 -3.70 -11.96 -9.03
CA ILE A 151 -4.92 -12.11 -8.24
C ILE A 151 -5.81 -10.90 -8.55
N PRO A 152 -7.04 -11.08 -9.08
CA PRO A 152 -7.94 -9.95 -9.28
C PRO A 152 -8.13 -9.15 -8.00
N LYS A 153 -8.08 -7.81 -8.08
CA LYS A 153 -8.18 -6.90 -6.93
C LYS A 153 -9.38 -7.23 -6.04
N ASP A 154 -10.56 -7.41 -6.62
CA ASP A 154 -11.79 -7.68 -5.86
C ASP A 154 -11.78 -9.06 -5.20
N LYS A 155 -11.01 -10.02 -5.74
CA LYS A 155 -10.80 -11.32 -5.08
C LYS A 155 -9.88 -11.18 -3.86
N ALA A 156 -8.86 -10.34 -3.95
CA ALA A 156 -7.90 -10.12 -2.86
C ALA A 156 -8.48 -9.24 -1.73
N PHE A 157 -9.20 -8.17 -2.09
CA PHE A 157 -9.63 -7.15 -1.14
C PHE A 157 -11.15 -7.08 -0.93
N GLY A 158 -11.96 -7.75 -1.76
CA GLY A 158 -13.43 -7.62 -1.74
C GLY A 158 -14.08 -7.96 -0.41
N LYS A 159 -13.49 -8.88 0.37
CA LYS A 159 -13.97 -9.25 1.69
C LYS A 159 -13.83 -8.15 2.75
N TYR A 160 -12.99 -7.14 2.51
CA TYR A 160 -12.82 -6.01 3.42
C TYR A 160 -13.57 -4.76 2.97
N TYR A 161 -14.17 -4.79 1.78
CA TYR A 161 -14.97 -3.67 1.34
C TYR A 161 -16.19 -3.52 2.24
N PRO A 162 -16.57 -2.29 2.59
CA PRO A 162 -17.80 -2.06 3.31
C PRO A 162 -18.92 -2.69 2.50
N LYS A 163 -19.65 -3.61 3.14
CA LYS A 163 -20.88 -4.13 2.55
C LYS A 163 -21.77 -2.93 2.26
N PRO A 164 -22.44 -2.86 1.10
CA PRO A 164 -23.50 -1.89 0.93
C PRO A 164 -24.42 -2.07 2.13
N SER A 165 -24.57 -1.02 2.93
CA SER A 165 -25.55 -1.03 4.01
C SER A 165 -26.85 -1.48 3.34
N GLU A 166 -27.44 -2.58 3.82
CA GLU A 166 -28.87 -2.79 3.61
C GLU A 166 -29.49 -1.45 3.97
N ALA A 167 -29.99 -0.76 2.94
CA ALA A 167 -30.74 0.46 3.14
C ALA A 167 -31.77 0.07 4.19
N ALA A 168 -31.74 0.72 5.35
CA ALA A 168 -32.83 0.61 6.28
C ALA A 168 -34.09 0.82 5.44
N GLU A 169 -34.90 -0.24 5.32
CA GLU A 169 -36.13 -0.17 4.54
C GLU A 169 -36.86 1.10 4.96
N PRO A 170 -37.38 1.89 4.01
CA PRO A 170 -38.10 3.09 4.38
C PRO A 170 -39.32 2.63 5.17
N MET A 171 -39.26 2.76 6.50
CA MET A 171 -40.48 2.75 7.31
C MET A 171 -41.31 3.92 6.80
N ASP A 172 -42.36 3.59 6.07
CA ASP A 172 -43.41 4.50 5.62
C ASP A 172 -43.86 5.38 6.78
N VAL A 173 -43.39 6.64 6.78
CA VAL A 173 -44.08 7.73 7.45
C VAL A 173 -43.88 8.95 6.57
N GLU A 174 -44.96 9.36 5.91
CA GLU A 174 -45.07 10.58 5.13
C GLU A 174 -44.45 11.76 5.89
N ASN A 175 -43.35 12.31 5.38
CA ASN A 175 -42.87 13.62 5.80
C ASN A 175 -42.20 14.32 4.59
N PRO A 176 -42.75 15.42 4.06
CA PRO A 176 -42.32 16.01 2.78
C PRO A 176 -41.06 16.90 2.89
N GLU A 177 -40.26 16.77 3.95
CA GLU A 177 -39.01 17.51 4.11
C GLU A 177 -37.89 16.58 4.59
N ARG A 178 -37.25 15.85 3.67
CA ARG A 178 -35.93 15.25 3.93
C ARG A 178 -34.89 15.92 3.03
N THR A 179 -34.40 17.07 3.47
CA THR A 179 -33.07 17.55 3.07
C THR A 179 -32.02 16.63 3.71
N GLY A 180 -31.89 15.42 3.18
CA GLY A 180 -30.88 14.47 3.62
C GLY A 180 -29.48 14.96 3.25
N TYR A 181 -28.52 14.85 4.17
CA TYR A 181 -27.11 15.12 3.88
C TYR A 181 -26.62 14.23 2.72
N MET A 182 -25.89 14.81 1.78
CA MET A 182 -25.28 14.06 0.68
C MET A 182 -24.16 13.17 1.24
N LYS A 183 -24.25 11.86 1.00
CA LYS A 183 -23.21 10.90 1.38
C LYS A 183 -21.93 11.19 0.59
N THR A 184 -20.81 11.39 1.28
CA THR A 184 -19.48 11.58 0.70
C THR A 184 -18.54 10.46 1.12
N GLU A 185 -17.56 10.15 0.27
CA GLU A 185 -16.51 9.16 0.54
C GLU A 185 -15.15 9.80 0.23
N LEU A 186 -14.16 9.56 1.09
CA LEU A 186 -12.79 10.01 0.88
C LEU A 186 -12.10 9.09 -0.13
N ILE A 187 -11.50 9.67 -1.17
CA ILE A 187 -10.79 8.94 -2.21
C ILE A 187 -9.36 9.47 -2.34
N SER A 188 -8.42 8.56 -2.62
CA SER A 188 -7.04 8.94 -2.97
C SER A 188 -6.92 9.15 -4.47
N VAL A 189 -6.39 10.31 -4.88
CA VAL A 189 -6.21 10.68 -6.28
C VAL A 189 -4.76 11.11 -6.52
N SER A 190 -4.19 10.71 -7.65
CA SER A 190 -2.89 11.21 -8.12
C SER A 190 -3.00 11.81 -9.52
N GLU A 191 -2.22 12.85 -9.78
CA GLU A 191 -2.03 13.46 -11.09
C GLU A 191 -0.77 12.83 -11.73
N VAL A 192 -0.86 12.41 -13.00
CA VAL A 192 0.24 11.82 -13.78
C VAL A 192 0.59 12.74 -14.94
#